data_AF-A0A928FTA4-F1
#
_entry.id   AF-A0A928FTA4-F1
#
_cell.length_a   1.000
_cell.length_b   1.000
_cell.length_c   1.000
_cell.angle_alpha   90.00
_cell.angle_beta   90.00
_cell.angle_gamma   90.00
#
_symmetry.space_group_name_H-M   'P 1'
#
loop_
_entity.id
_entity.type
_entity.pdbx_description
1 polymer ?
#
loop_
_entity_poly.entity_id
_entity_poly.type
_entity_poly.pdbx_seq_one_letter_code
_entity_poly.pdbx_strand_id
1 'polypeptide(L)'
;MNELQHTISAEELFGTASHLAAQEAAEASLGIASLGIAYQVAVAVVALFLIFALVRYYEVFLHILLSIVSPRTKRPSTHIFAAEIRNIEIVLGVSGVILLSLLVVRFTVLEGVRPLMSPLLEFNSWSLGILSAGAISATILAEYGLINAIGAVGGAKKFCNEIWHIKMLNFGCTMLLASPIILVMLLGGDKVASVALYALFSICSITIFFFLKETFLLFRAQRVSIFHWFLYLCALEILPLSLLVAPIVRGEW
;
A
#
# COMPACT_ATOMS: atom_id res chain seq x y z
N MET A 1 -5.29 -14.01 -58.07
CA MET A 1 -4.29 -12.93 -58.14
C MET A 1 -5.04 -11.62 -58.25
N ASN A 2 -5.10 -10.68 -57.31
CA ASN A 2 -4.53 -10.51 -55.98
C ASN A 2 -5.57 -9.63 -55.24
N GLU A 3 -6.19 -10.12 -54.17
CA GLU A 3 -6.88 -9.23 -53.24
C GLU A 3 -5.82 -8.52 -52.40
N LEU A 4 -5.53 -7.28 -52.76
CA LEU A 4 -4.71 -6.38 -51.96
C LEU A 4 -5.52 -5.99 -50.73
N GLN A 5 -5.31 -6.69 -49.61
CA GLN A 5 -5.69 -6.22 -48.29
C GLN A 5 -4.99 -4.89 -48.03
N HIS A 6 -5.69 -3.81 -48.35
CA HIS A 6 -5.31 -2.46 -47.95
C HIS A 6 -5.43 -2.42 -46.42
N THR A 7 -4.31 -2.61 -45.72
CA THR A 7 -4.25 -2.40 -44.28
C THR A 7 -4.33 -0.90 -44.03
N ILE A 8 -5.56 -0.40 -43.90
CA ILE A 8 -5.83 0.99 -43.54
C ILE A 8 -5.19 1.24 -42.16
N SER A 9 -4.29 2.22 -42.07
CA SER A 9 -3.63 2.58 -40.82
C SER A 9 -4.67 3.19 -39.87
N ALA A 10 -4.60 2.88 -38.57
CA ALA A 10 -5.58 3.37 -37.58
C ALA A 10 -5.67 4.90 -37.52
N GLU A 11 -4.59 5.58 -37.88
CA GLU A 11 -4.50 7.03 -37.98
C GLU A 11 -5.44 7.61 -39.06
N GLU A 12 -5.66 6.87 -40.15
CA GLU A 12 -6.59 7.22 -41.24
C GLU A 12 -8.06 6.98 -40.85
N LEU A 13 -8.33 6.00 -39.96
CA LEU A 13 -9.70 5.62 -39.59
C LEU A 13 -10.24 6.36 -38.37
N PHE A 14 -9.37 6.75 -37.42
CA PHE A 14 -9.76 7.33 -36.12
C PHE A 14 -9.10 8.69 -35.83
N GLY A 15 -8.31 9.23 -36.77
CA GLY A 15 -7.68 10.55 -36.68
C GLY A 15 -6.33 10.54 -35.95
N THR A 16 -5.59 11.65 -36.04
CA THR A 16 -4.21 11.82 -35.55
C THR A 16 -4.05 11.70 -34.03
N ALA A 17 -5.15 11.70 -33.27
CA ALA A 17 -5.15 11.46 -31.83
C ALA A 17 -5.40 9.99 -31.45
N SER A 18 -5.62 9.11 -32.44
CA SER A 18 -5.84 7.69 -32.23
C SER A 18 -4.52 6.93 -32.33
N HIS A 19 -4.07 6.39 -31.21
CA HIS A 19 -2.95 5.47 -31.18
C HIS A 19 -3.50 4.04 -31.09
N LEU A 20 -2.87 3.11 -31.81
CA LEU A 20 -3.21 1.69 -31.72
C LEU A 20 -2.93 1.20 -30.30
N ALA A 21 -3.96 0.76 -29.58
CA ALA A 21 -3.83 0.11 -28.29
C ALA A 21 -2.85 -1.08 -28.32
N ALA A 22 -2.64 -1.69 -29.49
CA ALA A 22 -1.66 -2.75 -29.72
C ALA A 22 -0.19 -2.26 -29.60
N GLN A 23 0.10 -1.02 -29.99
CA GLN A 23 1.44 -0.45 -29.91
C GLN A 23 1.78 0.00 -28.47
N GLU A 24 0.82 0.57 -27.75
CA GLU A 24 0.97 0.86 -26.31
C GLU A 24 1.08 -0.42 -25.46
N ALA A 25 0.34 -1.49 -25.80
CA ALA A 25 0.50 -2.79 -25.16
C ALA A 25 1.88 -3.41 -25.45
N ALA A 26 2.43 -3.21 -26.64
CA ALA A 26 3.77 -3.66 -27.00
C ALA A 26 4.87 -2.90 -26.23
N GLU A 27 4.77 -1.57 -26.14
CA GLU A 27 5.71 -0.75 -25.36
C GLU A 27 5.63 -1.04 -23.85
N ALA A 28 4.42 -1.21 -23.30
CA ALA A 28 4.24 -1.66 -21.92
C ALA A 28 4.83 -3.06 -21.68
N SER A 29 4.67 -3.98 -22.64
CA SER A 29 5.24 -5.33 -22.53
C SER A 29 6.77 -5.31 -22.57
N LEU A 30 7.39 -4.39 -23.31
CA LEU A 30 8.85 -4.22 -23.38
C LEU A 30 9.40 -3.63 -22.07
N GLY A 31 8.72 -2.66 -21.48
CA GLY A 31 9.09 -2.09 -20.18
C GLY A 31 9.01 -3.13 -19.05
N ILE A 32 7.93 -3.90 -18.98
CA ILE A 32 7.75 -4.95 -17.95
C ILE A 32 8.69 -6.14 -18.21
N ALA A 33 8.98 -6.48 -19.46
CA ALA A 33 9.95 -7.53 -19.80
C ALA A 33 11.37 -7.22 -19.28
N SER A 34 11.72 -5.93 -19.15
CA SER A 34 13.01 -5.51 -18.59
C SER A 34 13.19 -5.83 -17.10
N LEU A 35 12.09 -6.03 -16.34
CA LEU A 35 12.13 -6.39 -14.91
C LEU A 35 12.43 -7.89 -14.67
N GLY A 36 12.48 -8.69 -15.74
CA GLY A 36 12.78 -10.11 -15.69
C GLY A 36 11.62 -10.99 -15.24
N ILE A 37 11.67 -12.26 -15.66
CA ILE A 37 10.61 -13.26 -15.46
C ILE A 37 10.34 -13.49 -13.96
N ALA A 38 11.39 -13.46 -13.13
CA ALA A 38 11.27 -13.68 -11.68
C ALA A 38 10.38 -12.62 -10.99
N TYR A 39 10.45 -11.36 -11.42
CA TYR A 39 9.61 -10.29 -10.89
C TYR A 39 8.15 -10.49 -11.30
N GLN A 40 7.89 -10.83 -12.57
CA GLN A 40 6.53 -11.12 -13.05
C GLN A 40 5.89 -12.30 -12.32
N VAL A 41 6.67 -13.37 -12.08
CA VAL A 41 6.22 -14.53 -11.30
C VAL A 41 5.91 -14.11 -9.86
N ALA A 42 6.74 -13.29 -9.22
CA ALA A 42 6.49 -12.80 -7.87
C ALA A 42 5.19 -11.98 -7.79
N VAL A 43 4.96 -11.05 -8.72
CA VAL A 43 3.71 -10.27 -8.80
C VAL A 43 2.50 -11.20 -9.01
N ALA A 44 2.60 -12.18 -9.90
CA ALA A 44 1.51 -13.13 -10.16
C ALA A 44 1.19 -14.01 -8.94
N VAL A 45 2.21 -14.48 -8.22
CA VAL A 45 2.03 -15.25 -6.97
C VAL A 45 1.33 -14.41 -5.91
N VAL A 46 1.72 -13.15 -5.74
CA VAL A 46 1.07 -12.23 -4.80
C VAL A 46 -0.37 -11.93 -5.22
N ALA A 47 -0.62 -11.72 -6.51
CA ALA A 47 -1.97 -11.53 -7.04
C ALA A 47 -2.87 -12.73 -6.76
N LEU A 48 -2.39 -13.96 -7.04
CA LEU A 48 -3.12 -15.19 -6.76
C LEU A 48 -3.38 -15.39 -5.27
N PHE A 49 -2.40 -15.08 -4.42
CA PHE A 49 -2.55 -15.13 -2.98
C PHE A 49 -3.61 -14.13 -2.48
N LEU A 50 -3.66 -12.92 -3.03
CA LEU A 50 -4.67 -11.91 -2.71
C LEU A 50 -6.06 -12.33 -3.17
N ILE A 51 -6.18 -12.89 -4.37
CA ILE A 51 -7.45 -13.44 -4.87
C ILE A 51 -7.91 -14.60 -3.97
N PHE A 52 -7.01 -15.51 -3.60
CA PHE A 52 -7.31 -16.60 -2.68
C PHE A 52 -7.78 -16.08 -1.32
N ALA A 53 -7.09 -15.08 -0.76
CA ALA A 53 -7.48 -14.45 0.49
C ALA A 53 -8.87 -13.79 0.38
N LEU A 54 -9.13 -13.05 -0.69
CA LEU A 54 -10.43 -12.42 -0.96
C LEU A 54 -11.56 -13.45 -1.04
N VAL A 55 -11.36 -14.54 -1.80
CA VAL A 55 -12.36 -15.60 -1.94
C VAL A 55 -12.57 -16.36 -0.64
N ARG A 56 -11.48 -16.64 0.10
CA ARG A 56 -11.55 -17.40 1.37
C ARG A 56 -12.23 -16.60 2.49
N TYR A 57 -12.04 -15.29 2.52
CA TYR A 57 -12.46 -14.43 3.62
C TYR A 57 -13.49 -13.36 3.22
N TYR A 58 -14.22 -13.55 2.12
CA TYR A 58 -15.10 -12.52 1.54
C TYR A 58 -16.16 -12.00 2.53
N GLU A 59 -16.73 -12.87 3.38
CA GLU A 59 -17.72 -12.50 4.40
C GLU A 59 -17.13 -11.51 5.40
N VAL A 60 -15.91 -11.79 5.86
CA VAL A 60 -15.21 -10.94 6.82
C VAL A 60 -14.78 -9.63 6.15
N PHE A 61 -14.36 -9.68 4.88
CA PHE A 61 -14.06 -8.50 4.09
C PHE A 61 -15.26 -7.56 3.96
N LEU A 62 -16.43 -8.08 3.58
CA LEU A 62 -17.65 -7.30 3.48
C LEU A 62 -18.05 -6.71 4.84
N HIS A 63 -17.91 -7.49 5.91
CA HIS A 63 -18.16 -7.00 7.27
C HIS A 63 -17.24 -5.83 7.66
N ILE A 64 -15.94 -5.93 7.39
CA ILE A 64 -14.97 -4.86 7.68
C ILE A 64 -15.31 -3.61 6.86
N LEU A 65 -15.56 -3.76 5.57
CA LEU A 65 -15.87 -2.65 4.66
C LEU A 65 -17.19 -1.96 5.02
N LEU A 66 -18.21 -2.74 5.40
CA LEU A 66 -19.49 -2.22 5.89
C LEU A 66 -19.37 -1.59 7.28
N SER A 67 -18.46 -2.04 8.13
CA SER A 67 -18.26 -1.45 9.46
C SER A 67 -17.72 -0.01 9.39
N ILE A 68 -16.94 0.30 8.36
CA ILE A 68 -16.43 1.65 8.08
C ILE A 68 -17.55 2.59 7.63
N VAL A 69 -18.46 2.10 6.77
CA VAL A 69 -19.58 2.90 6.22
C VAL A 69 -20.75 3.03 7.20
N SER A 70 -21.02 1.97 7.96
CA SER A 70 -22.13 1.89 8.91
C SER A 70 -21.68 1.29 10.24
N PRO A 71 -21.32 2.14 11.22
CA PRO A 71 -20.92 1.69 12.56
C PRO A 71 -22.08 1.08 13.38
N ARG A 72 -23.26 0.88 12.78
CA ARG A 72 -24.47 0.32 13.44
C ARG A 72 -24.60 -1.20 13.30
N THR A 73 -23.73 -1.87 12.56
CA THR A 73 -23.79 -3.33 12.44
C THR A 73 -23.23 -3.95 13.72
N LYS A 74 -24.09 -4.66 14.47
CA LYS A 74 -23.72 -5.30 15.74
C LYS A 74 -22.48 -6.18 15.54
N ARG A 75 -21.44 -5.92 16.33
CA ARG A 75 -20.22 -6.73 16.44
C ARG A 75 -20.65 -8.20 16.70
N PRO A 76 -20.44 -9.15 15.78
CA PRO A 76 -20.74 -10.54 16.07
C PRO A 76 -19.84 -11.01 17.21
N SER A 77 -20.45 -11.34 18.34
CA SER A 77 -19.77 -11.64 19.61
C SER A 77 -19.29 -13.08 19.69
N THR A 78 -18.53 -13.55 18.71
CA THR A 78 -17.95 -14.89 18.74
C THR A 78 -16.43 -14.80 18.69
N HIS A 79 -15.77 -15.43 19.67
CA HIS A 79 -14.31 -15.52 19.74
C HIS A 79 -13.68 -16.11 18.46
N ILE A 80 -14.46 -16.87 17.69
CA ILE A 80 -14.10 -17.41 16.37
C ILE A 80 -13.87 -16.26 15.35
N PHE A 81 -14.77 -15.27 15.32
CA PHE A 81 -14.67 -14.10 14.43
C PHE A 81 -13.45 -13.22 14.73
N ALA A 82 -13.08 -13.09 16.01
CA ALA A 82 -11.91 -12.30 16.41
C ALA A 82 -10.59 -12.93 15.95
N ALA A 83 -10.49 -14.26 15.94
CA ALA A 83 -9.31 -14.96 15.44
C ALA A 83 -9.20 -14.86 13.91
N GLU A 84 -10.32 -14.95 13.20
CA GLU A 84 -10.37 -14.79 11.74
C GLU A 84 -10.02 -13.37 11.29
N ILE A 85 -10.57 -12.34 11.95
CA ILE A 85 -10.21 -10.93 11.69
C ILE A 85 -8.71 -10.72 11.86
N ARG A 86 -8.12 -11.21 12.96
CA ARG A 86 -6.67 -11.08 13.20
C ARG A 86 -5.85 -11.77 12.12
N ASN A 87 -6.26 -12.96 11.68
CA ASN A 87 -5.55 -13.68 10.62
C ASN A 87 -5.61 -12.92 9.28
N ILE A 88 -6.75 -12.29 8.98
CA ILE A 88 -6.92 -11.48 7.77
C ILE A 88 -6.09 -10.20 7.84
N GLU A 89 -6.06 -9.52 8.98
CA GLU A 89 -5.20 -8.34 9.19
C GLU A 89 -3.72 -8.68 8.94
N ILE A 90 -3.25 -9.83 9.44
CA ILE A 90 -1.88 -10.30 9.21
C ILE A 90 -1.66 -10.62 7.73
N VAL A 91 -2.59 -11.33 7.08
CA VAL A 91 -2.49 -11.68 5.66
C VAL A 91 -2.44 -10.43 4.78
N LEU A 92 -3.32 -9.46 5.03
CA LEU A 92 -3.33 -8.17 4.35
C LEU A 92 -2.05 -7.39 4.62
N GLY A 93 -1.61 -7.31 5.87
CA GLY A 93 -0.40 -6.58 6.23
C GLY A 93 0.85 -7.15 5.58
N VAL A 94 1.02 -8.47 5.61
CA VAL A 94 2.16 -9.16 4.97
C VAL A 94 2.11 -8.99 3.45
N SER A 95 0.94 -9.23 2.83
CA SER A 95 0.78 -9.04 1.38
C SER A 95 1.04 -7.59 0.97
N GLY A 96 0.73 -6.65 1.86
CA GLY A 96 0.95 -5.23 1.63
C GLY A 96 2.39 -4.80 1.66
N VAL A 97 3.16 -5.29 2.64
CA VAL A 97 4.62 -5.08 2.67
C VAL A 97 5.25 -5.62 1.39
N ILE A 98 4.87 -6.83 0.96
CA ILE A 98 5.39 -7.43 -0.26
C ILE A 98 5.04 -6.60 -1.50
N LEU A 99 3.79 -6.14 -1.62
CA LEU A 99 3.35 -5.29 -2.73
C LEU A 99 4.10 -3.96 -2.78
N LEU A 100 4.28 -3.29 -1.63
CA LEU A 100 5.03 -2.05 -1.53
C LEU A 100 6.51 -2.24 -1.89
N SER A 101 7.12 -3.36 -1.47
CA SER A 101 8.50 -3.70 -1.86
C SER A 101 8.66 -3.92 -3.36
N LEU A 102 7.72 -4.62 -3.99
CA LEU A 102 7.73 -4.80 -5.45
C LEU A 102 7.54 -3.47 -6.17
N LEU A 103 6.71 -2.58 -5.61
CA LEU A 103 6.49 -1.24 -6.16
C LEU A 103 7.78 -0.40 -6.11
N VAL A 104 8.56 -0.48 -5.03
CA VAL A 104 9.88 0.17 -4.93
C VAL A 104 10.84 -0.36 -5.99
N VAL A 105 10.88 -1.69 -6.19
CA VAL A 105 11.71 -2.30 -7.25
C VAL A 105 11.29 -1.79 -8.64
N ARG A 106 9.99 -1.67 -8.89
CA ARG A 106 9.48 -1.13 -10.16
C ARG A 106 9.92 0.30 -10.42
N PHE A 107 9.72 1.19 -9.44
CA PHE A 107 10.07 2.60 -9.59
C PHE A 107 11.58 2.81 -9.79
N THR A 108 12.40 2.02 -9.11
CA THR A 108 13.87 2.12 -9.22
C THR A 108 14.41 1.60 -10.54
N VAL A 109 13.81 0.55 -11.10
CA VAL A 109 14.22 -0.05 -12.39
C VAL A 109 13.65 0.72 -13.59
N LEU A 110 12.38 1.12 -13.56
CA LEU A 110 11.70 1.77 -14.70
C LEU A 110 11.93 3.27 -14.78
N GLU A 111 11.74 4.00 -13.67
CA GLU A 111 11.79 5.47 -13.71
C GLU A 111 13.22 6.00 -13.60
N GLY A 112 14.21 5.12 -13.43
CA GLY A 112 15.61 5.50 -13.45
C GLY A 112 15.91 6.62 -12.45
N VAL A 113 15.33 6.56 -11.25
CA VAL A 113 15.66 7.42 -10.10
C VAL A 113 17.05 7.02 -9.57
N ARG A 114 18.03 7.07 -10.47
CA ARG A 114 19.46 6.83 -10.28
C ARG A 114 20.15 7.95 -9.49
N PRO A 115 19.73 9.24 -9.52
CA PRO A 115 20.50 10.28 -8.83
C PRO A 115 20.21 10.39 -7.33
N LEU A 116 19.13 9.78 -6.79
CA LEU A 116 18.80 9.88 -5.35
C LEU A 116 19.26 8.65 -4.54
N MET A 117 19.63 7.55 -5.19
CA MET A 117 19.79 6.23 -4.54
C MET A 117 21.09 5.51 -4.96
N SER A 118 22.12 6.26 -5.28
CA SER A 118 23.41 5.79 -5.81
C SER A 118 24.12 4.70 -4.98
N PRO A 119 24.13 4.69 -3.63
CA PRO A 119 24.80 3.63 -2.87
C PRO A 119 23.95 2.36 -2.69
N LEU A 120 22.64 2.40 -2.96
CA LEU A 120 21.75 1.23 -2.90
C LEU A 120 21.61 0.51 -4.26
N LEU A 121 22.25 1.04 -5.31
CA LEU A 121 22.07 0.62 -6.70
C LEU A 121 23.06 -0.45 -7.18
N GLU A 122 24.03 -0.87 -6.33
CA GLU A 122 24.84 -2.07 -6.59
C GLU A 122 24.10 -3.37 -6.27
N PHE A 123 22.97 -3.27 -5.58
CA PHE A 123 22.15 -4.41 -5.21
C PHE A 123 21.31 -4.89 -6.40
N ASN A 124 21.33 -6.21 -6.62
CA ASN A 124 20.39 -6.88 -7.52
C ASN A 124 18.94 -6.48 -7.18
N SER A 125 18.03 -6.49 -8.17
CA SER A 125 16.62 -6.14 -7.99
C SER A 125 15.95 -6.88 -6.83
N TRP A 126 16.37 -8.12 -6.58
CA TRP A 126 15.90 -8.94 -5.46
C TRP A 126 16.38 -8.46 -4.09
N SER A 127 17.65 -8.08 -3.97
CA SER A 127 18.20 -7.54 -2.72
C SER A 127 17.54 -6.21 -2.35
N LEU A 128 17.18 -5.39 -3.33
CA LEU A 128 16.44 -4.16 -3.11
C LEU A 128 15.00 -4.42 -2.61
N GLY A 129 14.33 -5.44 -3.17
CA GLY A 129 13.03 -5.90 -2.67
C GLY A 129 13.09 -6.35 -1.21
N ILE A 130 14.11 -7.13 -0.84
CA ILE A 130 14.31 -7.59 0.54
C ILE A 130 14.65 -6.41 1.47
N LEU A 131 15.52 -5.51 1.04
CA LEU A 131 15.92 -4.36 1.84
C LEU A 131 14.73 -3.42 2.11
N SER A 132 13.93 -3.13 1.08
CA SER A 132 12.73 -2.31 1.23
C SER A 132 11.67 -2.99 2.10
N ALA A 133 11.47 -4.31 1.96
CA ALA A 133 10.59 -5.08 2.86
C ALA A 133 11.06 -5.01 4.31
N GLY A 134 12.38 -5.14 4.52
CA GLY A 134 13.02 -5.02 5.82
C GLY A 134 12.85 -3.63 6.42
N ALA A 135 13.05 -2.57 5.63
CA ALA A 135 12.87 -1.19 6.06
C ALA A 135 11.41 -0.88 6.44
N ILE A 136 10.44 -1.30 5.61
CA ILE A 136 9.02 -1.11 5.91
C ILE A 136 8.64 -1.86 7.21
N SER A 137 9.08 -3.12 7.33
CA SER A 137 8.81 -3.93 8.53
C SER A 137 9.45 -3.33 9.78
N ALA A 138 10.70 -2.86 9.69
CA ALA A 138 11.41 -2.23 10.79
C ALA A 138 10.69 -0.94 11.26
N THR A 139 10.16 -0.14 10.33
CA THR A 139 9.36 1.04 10.68
C THR A 139 8.10 0.64 11.46
N ILE A 140 7.36 -0.38 11.01
CA ILE A 140 6.16 -0.87 11.72
C ILE A 140 6.52 -1.37 13.13
N LEU A 141 7.64 -2.10 13.27
CA LEU A 141 8.11 -2.56 14.58
C LEU A 141 8.53 -1.40 15.49
N ALA A 142 9.22 -0.39 14.94
CA ALA A 142 9.63 0.79 15.70
C ALA A 142 8.41 1.58 16.20
N GLU A 143 7.39 1.74 15.37
CA GLU A 143 6.11 2.35 15.76
C GLU A 143 5.43 1.58 16.89
N TYR A 144 5.33 0.26 16.75
CA TYR A 144 4.77 -0.61 17.78
C TYR A 144 5.53 -0.47 19.11
N GLY A 145 6.87 -0.50 19.05
CA GLY A 145 7.74 -0.34 20.20
C GLY A 145 7.55 1.00 20.90
N LEU A 146 7.43 2.08 20.13
CA LEU A 146 7.20 3.42 20.67
C LEU A 146 5.84 3.55 21.36
N ILE A 147 4.78 3.02 20.74
CA ILE A 147 3.43 3.01 21.32
C ILE A 147 3.41 2.21 22.62
N ASN A 148 4.07 1.05 22.65
CA ASN A 148 4.14 0.21 23.83
C ASN A 148 4.98 0.88 24.95
N ALA A 149 6.07 1.55 24.60
CA ALA A 149 6.90 2.30 25.54
C ALA A 149 6.12 3.48 26.17
N ILE A 150 5.42 4.27 25.35
CA ILE A 150 4.56 5.36 25.81
C ILE A 150 3.44 4.82 26.71
N GLY A 151 2.80 3.72 26.31
CA GLY A 151 1.76 3.08 27.11
C GLY A 151 2.27 2.54 28.44
N ALA A 152 3.51 2.05 28.49
CA ALA A 152 4.17 1.59 29.72
C ALA A 152 4.55 2.74 30.66
N VAL A 153 5.14 3.81 30.13
CA VAL A 153 5.57 4.98 30.93
C VAL A 153 4.37 5.80 31.42
N GLY A 154 3.35 5.95 30.57
CA GLY A 154 2.16 6.75 30.89
C GLY A 154 1.04 6.01 31.62
N GLY A 155 1.21 4.72 31.95
CA GLY A 155 0.17 3.90 32.60
C GLY A 155 -1.10 3.68 31.76
N ALA A 156 -1.10 4.09 30.49
CA ALA A 156 -2.25 4.12 29.60
C ALA A 156 -2.25 2.95 28.58
N LYS A 157 -1.69 1.79 28.95
CA LYS A 157 -1.56 0.63 28.03
C LYS A 157 -2.84 0.22 27.32
N LYS A 158 -4.00 0.26 28.02
CA LYS A 158 -5.30 -0.07 27.42
C LYS A 158 -5.69 0.90 26.31
N PHE A 159 -5.41 2.19 26.50
CA PHE A 159 -5.69 3.24 25.53
C PHE A 159 -4.74 3.14 24.32
N CYS A 160 -3.45 2.91 24.55
CA CYS A 160 -2.47 2.69 23.48
C CYS A 160 -2.77 1.43 22.65
N ASN A 161 -3.21 0.34 23.29
CA ASN A 161 -3.62 -0.86 22.56
C ASN A 161 -4.86 -0.62 21.69
N GLU A 162 -5.82 0.18 22.15
CA GLU A 162 -7.01 0.51 21.36
C GLU A 162 -6.63 1.34 20.12
N ILE A 163 -5.73 2.31 20.28
CA ILE A 163 -5.22 3.11 19.16
C ILE A 163 -4.43 2.24 18.18
N TRP A 164 -3.58 1.34 18.68
CA TRP A 164 -2.85 0.39 17.83
C TRP A 164 -3.81 -0.49 17.03
N HIS A 165 -4.88 -0.98 17.66
CA HIS A 165 -5.88 -1.79 16.97
C HIS A 165 -6.58 -1.00 15.86
N ILE A 166 -6.96 0.25 16.12
CA ILE A 166 -7.54 1.15 15.10
C ILE A 166 -6.55 1.39 13.96
N LYS A 167 -5.26 1.60 14.26
CA LYS A 167 -4.23 1.81 13.25
C LYS A 167 -4.06 0.57 12.35
N MET A 168 -4.02 -0.62 12.94
CA MET A 168 -3.90 -1.88 12.19
C MET A 168 -5.16 -2.19 11.36
N LEU A 169 -6.34 -1.91 11.90
CA LEU A 169 -7.60 -2.08 11.18
C LEU A 169 -7.68 -1.13 9.99
N ASN A 170 -7.34 0.14 10.19
CA ASN A 170 -7.30 1.13 9.12
C ASN A 170 -6.23 0.77 8.08
N PHE A 171 -5.03 0.34 8.50
CA PHE A 171 -3.98 -0.14 7.59
C PHE A 171 -4.44 -1.34 6.76
N GLY A 172 -5.08 -2.34 7.38
CA GLY A 172 -5.63 -3.50 6.67
C GLY A 172 -6.68 -3.09 5.63
N CYS A 173 -7.53 -2.11 5.95
CA CYS A 173 -8.54 -1.59 5.04
C CYS A 173 -7.93 -0.80 3.88
N THR A 174 -6.94 0.05 4.15
CA THR A 174 -6.19 0.75 3.11
C THR A 174 -5.49 -0.23 2.20
N MET A 175 -4.85 -1.25 2.76
CA MET A 175 -4.14 -2.24 1.98
C MET A 175 -5.09 -3.07 1.11
N LEU A 176 -6.27 -3.38 1.63
CA LEU A 176 -7.34 -4.02 0.87
C LEU A 176 -7.80 -3.16 -0.32
N LEU A 177 -8.03 -1.86 -0.10
CA LEU A 177 -8.48 -0.94 -1.14
C LEU A 177 -7.37 -0.57 -2.14
N ALA A 178 -6.13 -0.48 -1.66
CA ALA A 178 -4.96 -0.11 -2.45
C ALA A 178 -4.40 -1.30 -3.24
N SER A 179 -4.54 -2.53 -2.75
CA SER A 179 -4.08 -3.77 -3.39
C SER A 179 -4.41 -3.86 -4.90
N PRO A 180 -5.67 -3.69 -5.35
CA PRO A 180 -5.98 -3.77 -6.78
C PRO A 180 -5.29 -2.66 -7.60
N ILE A 181 -5.14 -1.47 -7.03
CA ILE A 181 -4.49 -0.34 -7.70
C ILE A 181 -2.99 -0.59 -7.80
N ILE A 182 -2.36 -1.07 -6.72
CA ILE A 182 -0.94 -1.42 -6.72
C ILE A 182 -0.67 -2.56 -7.71
N LEU A 183 -1.56 -3.55 -7.81
CA LEU A 183 -1.47 -4.59 -8.84
C LEU A 183 -1.54 -4.01 -10.26
N VAL A 184 -2.50 -3.13 -10.52
CA VAL A 184 -2.61 -2.43 -11.81
C VAL A 184 -1.37 -1.60 -12.11
N MET A 185 -0.73 -1.02 -11.10
CA MET A 185 0.57 -0.36 -11.27
C MET A 185 1.63 -1.38 -11.64
N LEU A 186 1.83 -2.42 -10.83
CA LEU A 186 2.87 -3.43 -11.04
C LEU A 186 2.81 -4.11 -12.41
N LEU A 187 1.60 -4.32 -12.95
CA LEU A 187 1.34 -4.94 -14.25
C LEU A 187 1.10 -3.94 -15.40
N GLY A 188 0.89 -2.66 -15.11
CA GLY A 188 0.52 -1.65 -16.09
C GLY A 188 1.73 -0.99 -16.77
N GLY A 189 1.49 -0.33 -17.90
CA GLY A 189 2.47 0.58 -18.53
C GLY A 189 2.60 1.91 -17.79
N ASP A 190 3.54 2.76 -18.21
CA ASP A 190 3.92 4.00 -17.49
C ASP A 190 2.77 5.01 -17.36
N LYS A 191 1.93 5.15 -18.39
CA LYS A 191 0.75 6.03 -18.36
C LYS A 191 -0.31 5.53 -17.36
N VAL A 192 -0.56 4.22 -17.32
CA VAL A 192 -1.51 3.59 -16.39
C VAL A 192 -1.00 3.70 -14.96
N ALA A 193 0.32 3.53 -14.77
CA ALA A 193 0.96 3.68 -13.47
C ALA A 193 0.84 5.10 -12.91
N SER A 194 0.98 6.13 -13.75
CA SER A 194 0.79 7.52 -13.34
C SER A 194 -0.63 7.79 -12.85
N VAL A 195 -1.66 7.31 -13.56
CA VAL A 195 -3.06 7.47 -13.12
C VAL A 195 -3.33 6.71 -11.83
N ALA A 196 -2.79 5.49 -11.74
CA ALA A 196 -2.93 4.68 -10.55
C ALA A 196 -2.17 5.24 -9.32
N LEU A 197 -1.06 5.98 -9.52
CA LEU A 197 -0.39 6.73 -8.46
C LEU A 197 -1.32 7.78 -7.85
N TYR A 198 -2.03 8.56 -8.68
CA TYR A 198 -3.00 9.55 -8.17
C TYR A 198 -4.16 8.89 -7.43
N ALA A 199 -4.64 7.75 -7.92
CA ALA A 199 -5.67 6.96 -7.23
C ALA A 199 -5.17 6.44 -5.86
N LEU A 200 -3.95 5.93 -5.80
CA LEU A 200 -3.32 5.48 -4.56
C LEU A 200 -3.18 6.63 -3.56
N PHE A 201 -2.72 7.80 -4.02
CA PHE A 201 -2.59 9.00 -3.18
C PHE A 201 -3.95 9.45 -2.62
N SER A 202 -5.01 9.39 -3.43
CA SER A 202 -6.38 9.68 -2.99
C SER A 202 -6.84 8.73 -1.89
N ILE A 203 -6.62 7.42 -2.05
CA ILE A 203 -6.98 6.41 -1.04
C ILE A 203 -6.21 6.61 0.26
N CYS A 204 -4.90 6.88 0.17
CA CYS A 204 -4.08 7.22 1.33
C CYS A 204 -4.59 8.48 2.04
N SER A 205 -4.99 9.50 1.29
CA SER A 205 -5.54 10.74 1.86
C SER A 205 -6.87 10.50 2.59
N ILE A 206 -7.78 9.72 2.00
CA ILE A 206 -9.07 9.35 2.60
C ILE A 206 -8.83 8.53 3.89
N THR A 207 -7.89 7.59 3.82
CA THR A 207 -7.48 6.76 4.97
C THR A 207 -6.99 7.62 6.13
N ILE A 208 -6.10 8.58 5.85
CA ILE A 208 -5.55 9.48 6.88
C ILE A 208 -6.68 10.29 7.51
N PHE A 209 -7.59 10.84 6.70
CA PHE A 209 -8.74 11.58 7.21
C PHE A 209 -9.63 10.71 8.11
N PHE A 210 -9.86 9.46 7.74
CA PHE A 210 -10.67 8.54 8.54
C PHE A 210 -10.00 8.19 9.87
N PHE A 211 -8.69 7.92 9.85
CA PHE A 211 -7.89 7.69 11.05
C PHE A 211 -7.92 8.89 12.02
N LEU A 212 -7.75 10.11 11.48
CA LEU A 212 -7.82 11.33 12.28
C LEU A 212 -9.21 11.49 12.90
N LYS A 213 -10.28 11.20 12.15
CA LYS A 213 -11.66 11.26 12.65
C LYS A 213 -11.89 10.28 13.79
N GLU A 214 -11.49 9.02 13.64
CA GLU A 214 -11.67 7.99 14.67
C GLU A 214 -10.86 8.29 15.93
N THR A 215 -9.59 8.66 15.76
CA THR A 215 -8.72 9.04 16.87
C THR A 215 -9.29 10.26 17.60
N PHE A 216 -9.73 11.30 16.88
CA PHE A 216 -10.37 12.48 17.47
C PHE A 216 -11.64 12.13 18.26
N LEU A 217 -12.49 11.24 17.74
CA LEU A 217 -13.71 10.80 18.44
C LEU A 217 -13.37 10.06 19.75
N LEU A 218 -12.31 9.26 19.76
CA LEU A 218 -11.85 8.50 20.92
C LEU A 218 -11.29 9.42 22.01
N PHE A 219 -10.47 10.42 21.64
CA PHE A 219 -9.97 11.43 22.57
C PHE A 219 -11.08 12.33 23.12
N ARG A 220 -12.05 12.70 22.29
CA ARG A 220 -13.24 13.45 22.74
C ARG A 220 -14.05 12.67 23.77
N ALA A 221 -14.17 11.35 23.61
CA ALA A 221 -14.84 10.48 24.57
C ALA A 221 -14.12 10.42 25.93
N GLN A 222 -12.79 10.57 25.94
CA GLN A 222 -11.95 10.54 27.15
C GLN A 222 -11.79 11.91 27.85
N ARG A 223 -12.44 12.99 27.36
CA ARG A 223 -12.32 14.37 27.88
C ARG A 223 -10.89 14.92 27.96
N VAL A 224 -10.00 14.42 27.11
CA VAL A 224 -8.61 14.91 27.03
C VAL A 224 -8.55 16.14 26.12
N SER A 225 -7.72 17.13 26.48
CA SER A 225 -7.54 18.37 25.69
C SER A 225 -7.07 18.07 24.26
N ILE A 226 -7.63 18.80 23.29
CA ILE A 226 -7.30 18.72 21.85
C ILE A 226 -5.80 18.86 21.56
N PHE A 227 -5.08 19.58 22.42
CA PHE A 227 -3.64 19.80 22.27
C PHE A 227 -2.83 18.52 22.52
N HIS A 228 -3.25 17.68 23.47
CA HIS A 228 -2.59 16.40 23.75
C HIS A 228 -2.80 15.42 22.61
N TRP A 229 -3.95 15.47 21.93
CA TRP A 229 -4.21 14.68 20.73
C TRP A 229 -3.27 15.06 19.58
N PHE A 230 -3.07 16.35 19.33
CA PHE A 230 -2.14 16.82 18.30
C PHE A 230 -0.69 16.43 18.62
N LEU A 231 -0.26 16.63 19.88
CA LEU A 231 1.09 16.27 20.32
C LEU A 231 1.34 14.75 20.23
N TYR A 232 0.32 13.94 20.53
CA TYR A 232 0.36 12.48 20.39
C TYR A 232 0.52 12.06 18.93
N LEU A 233 -0.26 12.66 18.00
CA LEU A 233 -0.13 12.40 16.57
C LEU A 233 1.24 12.82 16.04
N CYS A 234 1.78 13.96 16.48
CA CYS A 234 3.13 14.37 16.10
C CYS A 234 4.19 13.38 16.58
N ALA A 235 4.13 12.94 17.84
CA ALA A 235 5.11 12.00 18.39
C ALA A 235 5.05 10.62 17.71
N LEU A 236 3.87 10.16 17.30
CA LEU A 236 3.68 8.80 16.80
C LEU A 236 3.66 8.66 15.29
N GLU A 237 3.22 9.68 14.55
CA GLU A 237 3.19 9.64 13.08
C GLU A 237 4.41 10.34 12.48
N ILE A 238 4.83 11.50 13.02
CA ILE A 238 5.94 12.26 12.42
C ILE A 238 7.29 11.63 12.75
N LEU A 239 7.45 11.00 13.92
CA LEU A 239 8.70 10.35 14.32
C LEU A 239 9.11 9.15 13.43
N PRO A 240 8.24 8.17 13.13
CA PRO A 240 8.58 7.08 12.22
C PRO A 240 8.71 7.56 10.76
N LEU A 241 7.87 8.50 10.30
CA LEU A 241 8.05 9.15 9.00
C LEU A 241 9.41 9.84 8.90
N SER A 242 9.83 10.53 9.95
CA SER A 242 11.16 11.14 10.03
C SER A 242 12.26 10.08 10.05
N LEU A 243 12.04 8.91 10.64
CA LEU A 243 13.02 7.82 10.65
C LEU A 243 13.17 7.17 9.26
N LEU A 244 12.11 7.18 8.44
CA LEU A 244 12.16 6.72 7.06
C LEU A 244 12.81 7.76 6.13
N VAL A 245 12.54 9.05 6.34
CA VAL A 245 13.05 10.16 5.52
C VAL A 245 14.46 10.59 5.93
N ALA A 246 14.84 10.49 7.21
CA ALA A 246 16.17 10.87 7.71
C ALA A 246 17.33 10.15 7.01
N PRO A 247 17.32 8.82 6.78
CA PRO A 247 18.39 8.15 6.05
C PRO A 247 18.43 8.57 4.56
N ILE A 248 17.29 8.93 3.97
CA ILE A 248 17.20 9.42 2.58
C ILE A 248 17.81 10.83 2.48
N VAL A 249 17.50 11.71 3.43
CA VAL A 249 17.97 13.12 3.43
C VAL A 249 19.41 13.24 3.89
N ARG A 250 19.91 12.35 4.76
CA ARG A 250 21.31 12.30 5.20
C ARG A 250 22.23 11.52 4.25
N GLY A 251 21.78 11.22 3.03
CA GLY A 251 22.58 10.64 1.97
C GLY A 251 23.68 11.57 1.43
N GLU A 252 24.31 12.40 2.28
CA GLU A 252 25.64 12.94 2.03
C GLU A 252 26.67 11.89 2.51
N TRP A 253 26.96 10.92 1.64
CA TRP A 253 28.18 10.11 1.66
C TRP A 253 28.63 9.86 0.23
#